data_AF-A0A4Y2UWH3-F1
#
_entry.id   AF-A0A4Y2UWH3-F1
#
_cell.length_a   1.000
_cell.length_b   1.000
_cell.length_c   1.000
_cell.angle_alpha   90.00
_cell.angle_beta   90.00
_cell.angle_gamma   90.00
#
_symmetry.space_group_name_H-M   'P 1'
#
loop_
_entity.id
_entity.type
_entity.pdbx_description
1 polymer ?
#
loop_
_entity_poly.entity_id
_entity_poly.type
_entity_poly.pdbx_seq_one_letter_code
_entity_poly.pdbx_strand_id
1 'polypeptide(L)'
;MTLMEQWQVFWSKLNKWKGVAVDFPPSKLKQGWGEQVIFVLSRLADQALKRQSFNWKRPIILPEDDDGNDSVLDADDSEVTLEKIEEEMIAEAFEDEDSEDEGEILDLEALRNLSIAKQDKGEKNKPDEVMESNVDAMEWKLEVERVMHQLKVTVRNDSRDWRSHLDQIRQHRKNIDETMSTTKTQLDKLYTDISRSLEKIGSREKYLNNQLEQLVLEYRTAQDQLSQVREQYKSVSGGVTERSRILSQITEELDQVKQEMDERGSNMTDGKPLVNIRKALSKLKIELSQMDVRIGVASHTLLQAKLKEKGNLQRAFNNPPTLNNFTTIF
;
A
#
# COMPACT_ATOMS: atom_id res chain seq x y z
N MET A 1 25.45 -23.63 -27.46
CA MET A 1 25.78 -23.00 -26.18
C MET A 1 24.66 -23.35 -25.22
N THR A 2 24.93 -24.17 -24.19
CA THR A 2 23.90 -24.58 -23.24
C THR A 2 23.43 -23.37 -22.42
N LEU A 3 22.20 -23.40 -21.90
CA LEU A 3 21.66 -22.34 -21.02
C LEU A 3 22.65 -22.00 -19.88
N MET A 4 23.39 -22.99 -19.40
CA MET A 4 24.40 -22.85 -18.35
C MET A 4 25.61 -22.00 -18.79
N GLU A 5 26.06 -22.13 -20.04
CA GLU A 5 27.14 -21.32 -20.62
C GLU A 5 26.69 -19.88 -20.85
N GLN A 6 25.45 -19.66 -21.29
CA GLN A 6 24.91 -18.30 -21.42
C GLN A 6 24.80 -17.60 -20.06
N TRP A 7 24.40 -18.33 -19.02
CA TRP A 7 24.35 -17.83 -17.64
C TRP A 7 25.73 -17.54 -17.06
N GLN A 8 26.73 -18.38 -17.32
CA GLN A 8 28.13 -18.13 -16.93
C GLN A 8 28.70 -16.90 -17.62
N VAL A 9 28.43 -16.71 -18.91
CA VAL A 9 28.85 -15.52 -19.66
C VAL A 9 28.14 -14.27 -19.16
N PHE A 10 26.84 -14.36 -18.84
CA PHE A 10 26.08 -13.26 -18.25
C PHE A 10 26.63 -12.89 -16.85
N TRP A 11 26.89 -13.88 -15.99
CA TRP A 11 27.43 -13.67 -14.65
C TRP A 11 28.86 -13.11 -14.69
N SER A 12 29.70 -13.59 -15.60
CA SER A 12 31.03 -13.04 -15.84
C SER A 12 30.97 -11.59 -16.33
N LYS A 13 30.02 -11.26 -17.22
CA LYS A 13 29.79 -9.88 -17.66
C LYS A 13 29.27 -9.01 -16.52
N LEU A 14 28.34 -9.50 -15.70
CA LEU A 14 27.83 -8.78 -14.52
C LEU A 14 28.97 -8.35 -13.59
N ASN A 15 29.91 -9.26 -13.32
CA ASN A 15 31.05 -8.99 -12.45
C ASN A 15 32.09 -8.04 -13.09
N LYS A 16 32.13 -7.99 -14.43
CA LYS A 16 33.05 -7.14 -15.20
C LYS A 16 32.49 -5.74 -15.46
N TRP A 17 31.17 -5.54 -15.31
CA TRP A 17 30.50 -4.25 -15.41
C TRP A 17 30.69 -3.47 -14.10
N LYS A 18 31.92 -2.97 -13.92
CA LYS A 18 32.34 -1.97 -12.92
C LYS A 18 31.75 -2.13 -11.51
N GLY A 19 32.47 -2.89 -10.67
CA GLY A 19 32.60 -2.61 -9.23
C GLY A 19 31.47 -3.10 -8.31
N VAL A 20 30.52 -3.89 -8.78
CA VAL A 20 29.49 -4.47 -7.91
C VAL A 20 29.99 -5.81 -7.36
N ALA A 21 30.49 -5.82 -6.11
CA ALA A 21 30.80 -7.04 -5.39
C ALA A 21 29.49 -7.78 -5.08
N VAL A 22 29.15 -8.77 -5.90
CA VAL A 22 27.99 -9.63 -5.69
C VAL A 22 28.40 -10.77 -4.76
N ASP A 23 28.17 -10.59 -3.45
CA ASP A 23 28.62 -11.53 -2.40
C ASP A 23 27.70 -12.76 -2.23
N PHE A 24 27.17 -13.29 -3.34
CA PHE A 24 26.32 -14.47 -3.31
C PHE A 24 26.48 -15.38 -4.54
N PRO A 25 26.35 -16.70 -4.37
CA PRO A 25 26.59 -17.66 -5.44
C PRO A 25 25.54 -17.57 -6.57
N PRO A 26 25.92 -17.83 -7.84
CA PRO A 26 25.06 -17.72 -9.03
C PRO A 26 23.77 -18.57 -8.95
N SER A 27 23.77 -19.63 -8.14
CA SER A 27 22.63 -20.50 -7.93
C SER A 27 21.40 -19.77 -7.39
N LYS A 28 21.58 -18.67 -6.63
CA LYS A 28 20.47 -17.89 -6.07
C LYS A 28 19.78 -16.98 -7.08
N LEU A 29 20.47 -16.59 -8.16
CA LEU A 29 19.87 -15.83 -9.28
C LEU A 29 19.05 -16.71 -10.21
N LYS A 30 19.32 -18.03 -10.24
CA LYS A 30 18.61 -18.99 -11.08
C LYS A 30 17.13 -19.13 -10.71
N GLN A 31 16.77 -18.80 -9.46
CA GLN A 31 15.41 -18.88 -8.96
C GLN A 31 14.48 -17.83 -9.61
N GLY A 32 15.02 -16.74 -10.16
CA GLY A 32 14.27 -15.74 -10.92
C GLY A 32 13.36 -14.83 -10.06
N TRP A 33 13.31 -15.05 -8.75
CA TRP A 33 12.59 -14.25 -7.78
C TRP A 33 13.34 -14.26 -6.44
N GLY A 34 13.27 -13.16 -5.70
CA GLY A 34 13.93 -13.00 -4.40
C GLY A 34 14.74 -11.71 -4.29
N GLU A 35 15.14 -11.39 -3.06
CA GLU A 35 15.89 -10.18 -2.69
C GLU A 35 17.17 -10.01 -3.51
N GLN A 36 17.88 -11.11 -3.80
CA GLN A 36 19.13 -11.08 -4.56
C GLN A 36 18.91 -10.70 -6.04
N VAL A 37 17.76 -11.07 -6.62
CA VAL A 37 17.40 -10.74 -8.01
C VAL A 37 16.96 -9.27 -8.10
N ILE A 38 16.17 -8.82 -7.12
CA ILE A 38 15.69 -7.42 -7.03
C ILE A 38 16.87 -6.47 -6.80
N PHE A 39 17.83 -6.84 -5.93
CA PHE A 39 19.03 -6.05 -5.69
C PHE A 39 19.85 -5.82 -6.96
N VAL A 40 20.05 -6.87 -7.77
CA VAL A 40 20.78 -6.76 -9.04
C VAL A 40 19.99 -5.92 -10.05
N LEU A 41 18.67 -6.10 -10.14
CA LEU A 41 17.81 -5.31 -11.04
C LEU A 41 17.78 -3.82 -10.66
N SER A 42 17.67 -3.50 -9.38
CA SER A 42 17.70 -2.11 -8.88
C SER A 42 19.04 -1.45 -9.19
N ARG A 43 20.17 -2.12 -8.95
CA ARG A 43 21.50 -1.57 -9.28
C ARG A 43 21.73 -1.40 -10.78
N LEU A 44 21.23 -2.33 -11.60
CA LEU A 44 21.26 -2.19 -13.06
C LEU A 44 20.37 -1.04 -13.55
N ALA A 45 19.20 -0.87 -12.95
CA ALA A 45 18.32 0.26 -13.23
C ALA A 45 18.99 1.59 -12.87
N ASP A 46 19.63 1.69 -11.71
CA ASP A 46 20.38 2.89 -11.30
C ASP A 46 21.52 3.22 -12.27
N GLN A 47 22.26 2.21 -12.73
CA GLN A 47 23.33 2.41 -13.72
C GLN A 47 22.79 2.79 -15.11
N ALA A 48 21.63 2.24 -15.50
CA ALA A 48 20.96 2.63 -16.73
C ALA A 48 20.48 4.08 -16.67
N LEU A 49 19.89 4.50 -15.54
CA LEU A 49 19.47 5.88 -15.28
C LEU A 49 20.65 6.85 -15.28
N LYS A 50 21.81 6.45 -14.73
CA LYS A 50 23.06 7.24 -14.80
C LYS A 50 23.57 7.41 -16.23
N ARG A 51 23.57 6.37 -17.06
CA ARG A 51 23.99 6.46 -18.47
C ARG A 51 23.04 7.28 -19.33
N GLN A 52 21.76 7.32 -18.96
CA GLN A 52 20.72 8.06 -19.66
C GLN A 52 20.58 9.51 -19.16
N SER A 53 21.37 9.93 -18.15
CA SER A 53 21.27 11.25 -17.50
C SER A 53 19.81 11.61 -17.16
N PHE A 54 19.09 10.66 -16.56
CA PHE A 54 17.67 10.84 -16.29
C PHE A 54 17.46 11.81 -15.13
N ASN A 55 16.82 12.95 -15.41
CA ASN A 55 16.42 13.91 -14.38
C ASN A 55 15.03 13.56 -13.85
N TRP A 56 14.95 13.33 -12.54
CA TRP A 56 13.67 13.17 -11.84
C TRP A 56 12.88 14.47 -11.95
N LYS A 57 11.68 14.42 -12.52
CA LYS A 57 10.77 15.56 -12.53
C LYS A 57 10.31 15.82 -11.08
N ARG A 58 10.38 17.07 -10.63
CA ARG A 58 9.96 17.48 -9.28
C ARG A 58 8.52 16.99 -9.01
N PRO A 59 8.26 16.35 -7.87
CA PRO A 59 6.91 15.99 -7.46
C PRO A 59 6.03 17.23 -7.42
N ILE A 60 4.86 17.16 -8.08
CA ILE A 60 3.82 18.15 -7.92
C ILE A 60 3.10 17.80 -6.62
N ILE A 61 3.34 18.59 -5.57
CA ILE A 61 2.58 18.50 -4.33
C ILE A 61 1.20 19.09 -4.65
N LEU A 62 0.22 18.22 -4.83
CA LEU A 62 -1.18 18.62 -4.76
C LEU A 62 -1.47 18.97 -3.29
N PRO A 63 -2.11 20.11 -2.98
CA PRO A 63 -2.53 20.41 -1.62
C PRO A 63 -3.37 19.25 -1.09
N GLU A 64 -2.97 18.70 0.04
CA GLU A 64 -3.71 17.67 0.76
C GLU A 64 -5.09 18.22 1.13
N ASP A 65 -6.14 17.57 0.62
CA ASP A 65 -7.42 17.58 1.29
C ASP A 65 -7.22 16.81 2.61
N ASP A 66 -7.45 17.53 3.70
CA ASP A 66 -7.46 17.07 5.09
C ASP A 66 -8.51 15.97 5.29
N ASP A 67 -8.13 14.72 5.06
CA ASP A 67 -8.85 13.54 5.53
C ASP A 67 -7.94 12.73 6.45
N GLY A 68 -8.06 13.02 7.75
CA GLY A 68 -7.21 12.52 8.81
C GLY A 68 -7.00 11.01 8.82
N ASN A 69 -5.74 10.62 8.78
CA ASN A 69 -5.27 9.42 9.47
C ASN A 69 -3.82 9.61 9.92
N ASP A 70 -3.71 9.91 11.20
CA ASP A 70 -2.50 9.98 12.01
C ASP A 70 -1.68 8.68 11.92
N SER A 71 -0.41 8.81 11.55
CA SER A 71 0.63 7.88 11.99
C SER A 71 1.96 8.62 12.03
N VAL A 72 2.21 9.24 13.18
CA VAL A 72 3.52 9.51 13.76
C VAL A 72 4.57 8.48 13.30
N LEU A 73 5.52 8.93 12.48
CA LEU A 73 6.84 8.32 12.35
C LEU A 73 7.87 9.43 12.45
N ASP A 74 8.43 9.55 13.65
CA ASP A 74 9.66 10.26 13.94
C ASP A 74 10.79 9.77 13.01
N ALA A 75 11.40 10.71 12.28
CA ALA A 75 12.74 10.55 11.70
C ALA A 75 13.35 11.93 11.42
N ASP A 76 13.58 12.66 12.50
CA ASP A 76 14.51 13.78 12.53
C ASP A 76 15.94 13.19 12.61
N ASP A 77 16.61 13.02 11.45
CA ASP A 77 18.08 12.84 11.40
C ASP A 77 18.70 13.01 9.98
N SER A 78 18.30 14.03 9.22
CA SER A 78 19.00 14.36 7.95
C SER A 78 18.85 15.82 7.51
N GLU A 79 19.11 16.76 8.42
CA GLU A 79 19.28 18.17 8.04
C GLU A 79 20.70 18.38 7.46
N VAL A 80 20.80 18.43 6.12
CA VAL A 80 22.02 18.87 5.42
C VAL A 80 22.09 20.39 5.55
N THR A 81 22.97 20.90 6.41
CA THR A 81 23.19 22.33 6.59
C THR A 81 23.87 22.94 5.35
N LEU A 82 23.46 24.16 4.95
CA LEU A 82 23.97 24.87 3.77
C LEU A 82 25.50 25.00 3.72
N GLU A 83 26.17 25.03 4.87
CA GLU A 83 27.63 25.05 4.99
C GLU A 83 28.30 23.86 4.29
N LYS A 84 27.66 22.69 4.28
CA LYS A 84 28.22 21.47 3.69
C LYS A 84 28.11 21.43 2.17
N ILE A 85 27.14 22.16 1.61
CA ILE A 85 26.96 22.33 0.17
C ILE A 85 27.97 23.36 -0.36
N GLU A 86 28.29 24.38 0.43
CA GLU A 86 29.26 25.42 0.04
C GLU A 86 30.70 24.86 0.01
N GLU A 87 31.05 23.97 0.94
CA GLU A 87 32.36 23.31 0.98
C GLU A 87 32.57 22.31 -0.17
N GLU A 88 31.51 21.61 -0.61
CA GLU A 88 31.56 20.68 -1.74
C GLU A 88 31.66 21.41 -3.10
N MET A 89 31.01 22.57 -3.24
CA MET A 89 31.08 23.39 -4.46
C MET A 89 32.45 24.07 -4.65
N ILE A 90 33.17 24.34 -3.54
CA ILE A 90 34.54 24.86 -3.59
C ILE A 90 35.51 23.76 -4.01
N ALA A 91 35.33 22.52 -3.54
CA ALA A 91 36.20 21.40 -3.92
C ALA A 91 36.16 21.08 -5.43
N GLU A 92 34.99 21.16 -6.07
CA GLU A 92 34.87 20.91 -7.52
C GLU A 92 35.49 22.00 -8.41
N ALA A 93 35.67 23.23 -7.91
CA ALA A 93 36.22 24.33 -8.72
C ALA A 93 37.76 24.32 -8.81
N PHE A 94 38.46 23.53 -7.98
CA PHE A 94 39.92 23.50 -7.91
C PHE A 94 40.56 22.23 -8.50
N GLU A 95 39.78 21.27 -9.03
CA GLU A 95 40.31 20.02 -9.62
C GLU A 95 40.49 20.03 -11.15
N ASP A 96 40.12 21.11 -11.86
CA ASP A 96 40.14 21.18 -13.34
C ASP A 96 41.24 22.09 -13.94
N GLU A 97 42.42 22.17 -13.32
CA GLU A 97 43.64 22.66 -13.98
C GLU A 97 44.64 21.51 -14.13
N ASP A 98 44.49 20.72 -15.19
CA ASP A 98 45.59 20.06 -15.92
C ASP A 98 45.03 19.31 -17.15
N SER A 99 44.83 20.03 -18.25
CA SER A 99 44.81 19.41 -19.58
C SER A 99 45.49 20.31 -20.61
N GLU A 100 46.79 20.09 -20.76
CA GLU A 100 47.59 20.53 -21.89
C GLU A 100 47.08 19.83 -23.17
N ASP A 101 46.23 20.50 -23.95
CA ASP A 101 46.04 20.19 -25.37
C ASP A 101 45.98 21.51 -26.15
N GLU A 102 47.14 21.91 -26.67
CA GLU A 102 47.32 23.03 -27.59
C GLU A 102 46.57 22.78 -28.91
N GLY A 103 45.28 23.12 -28.93
CA GLY A 103 44.55 23.39 -30.15
C GLY A 103 44.71 24.86 -30.51
N GLU A 104 45.54 25.16 -31.52
CA GLU A 104 45.70 26.50 -32.11
C GLU A 104 44.35 27.02 -32.63
N ILE A 105 43.64 27.76 -31.78
CA ILE A 105 42.40 28.47 -32.13
C ILE A 105 42.81 29.59 -33.09
N LEU A 106 42.60 29.36 -34.39
CA LEU A 106 42.75 30.37 -35.43
C LEU A 106 41.85 31.57 -35.10
N ASP A 107 42.47 32.65 -34.64
CA ASP A 107 41.80 33.86 -34.21
C ASP A 107 41.19 34.59 -35.43
N LEU A 108 39.90 34.35 -35.65
CA LEU A 108 39.10 34.95 -36.72
C LEU A 108 39.04 36.49 -36.59
N GLU A 109 39.33 37.04 -35.41
CA GLU A 109 39.37 38.47 -35.16
C GLU A 109 40.66 39.11 -35.68
N ALA A 110 41.79 38.40 -35.62
CA ALA A 110 43.06 38.84 -36.20
C ALA A 110 43.01 38.95 -37.74
N LEU A 111 42.32 38.02 -38.41
CA LEU A 111 42.10 38.06 -39.87
C LEU A 111 41.17 39.22 -40.29
N ARG A 112 40.15 39.52 -39.49
CA ARG A 112 39.27 40.67 -39.71
C ARG A 112 40.03 42.00 -39.54
N ASN A 113 40.91 42.09 -38.54
CA ASN A 113 41.72 43.27 -38.32
C ASN A 113 42.78 43.47 -39.44
N LEU A 114 43.30 42.39 -40.03
CA LEU A 114 44.17 42.47 -41.21
C LEU A 114 43.45 42.93 -42.48
N SER A 115 42.18 42.54 -42.64
CA SER A 115 41.29 42.97 -43.72
C SER A 115 40.99 44.47 -43.64
N ILE A 116 40.71 44.97 -42.43
CA ILE A 116 40.43 46.38 -42.17
C ILE A 116 41.69 47.24 -42.31
N ALA A 117 42.85 46.76 -41.82
CA ALA A 117 44.13 47.44 -41.97
C ALA A 117 44.61 47.56 -43.43
N LYS A 118 44.13 46.69 -44.33
CA LYS A 118 44.40 46.79 -45.78
C LYS A 118 43.47 47.73 -46.53
N GLN A 119 42.33 48.14 -45.95
CA GLN A 119 41.43 49.11 -46.57
C GLN A 119 41.85 50.57 -46.37
N ASP A 120 42.76 50.86 -45.44
CA ASP A 120 43.20 52.24 -45.11
C ASP A 120 44.44 52.72 -45.88
N LYS A 121 44.97 51.91 -46.82
CA LYS A 121 45.86 52.36 -47.89
C LYS A 121 45.09 52.42 -49.20
N GLY A 122 44.23 53.42 -49.30
CA GLY A 122 43.58 53.82 -50.54
C GLY A 122 44.57 54.41 -51.54
N GLU A 123 45.32 53.55 -52.24
CA GLU A 123 45.74 53.86 -53.61
C GLU A 123 44.75 53.19 -54.56
N LYS A 124 43.93 54.05 -55.15
CA LYS A 124 43.04 53.73 -56.25
C LYS A 124 43.88 53.32 -57.47
N ASN A 125 44.26 52.05 -57.55
CA ASN A 125 44.54 51.45 -58.85
C ASN A 125 43.19 51.30 -59.56
N LYS A 126 42.76 52.38 -60.22
CA LYS A 126 41.90 52.27 -61.40
C LYS A 126 42.49 51.12 -62.23
N PRO A 127 41.70 50.12 -62.66
CA PRO A 127 42.20 49.24 -63.71
C PRO A 127 42.60 50.16 -64.85
N ASP A 128 43.83 50.00 -65.31
CA ASP A 128 44.39 50.73 -66.44
C ASP A 128 43.31 50.86 -67.51
N GLU A 129 43.03 52.11 -67.81
CA GLU A 129 42.47 52.58 -69.07
C GLU A 129 42.72 51.53 -70.15
N VAL A 130 41.61 50.93 -70.63
CA VAL A 130 41.60 49.85 -71.64
C VAL A 130 42.68 50.15 -72.67
N MET A 131 43.78 49.38 -72.64
CA MET A 131 44.82 49.50 -73.65
C MET A 131 44.18 49.13 -74.99
N GLU A 132 43.80 50.13 -75.77
CA GLU A 132 43.37 49.96 -77.14
C GLU A 132 44.59 49.45 -77.93
N SER A 133 44.62 48.14 -78.18
CA SER A 133 45.66 47.51 -78.98
C SER A 133 45.54 47.99 -80.41
N ASN A 134 46.41 48.90 -80.82
CA ASN A 134 46.60 49.29 -82.23
C ASN A 134 47.43 48.22 -82.97
N VAL A 135 47.13 46.95 -82.71
CA VAL A 135 47.87 45.79 -83.23
C VAL A 135 47.14 45.29 -84.46
N ASP A 136 47.83 45.28 -85.59
CA ASP A 136 47.32 44.76 -86.86
C ASP A 136 46.91 43.28 -86.70
N ALA A 137 45.74 42.92 -87.22
CA ALA A 137 45.20 41.56 -87.12
C ALA A 137 46.14 40.52 -87.74
N MET A 138 46.96 40.92 -88.71
CA MET A 138 47.97 40.09 -89.36
C MET A 138 49.16 39.81 -88.42
N GLU A 139 49.69 40.83 -87.74
CA GLU A 139 50.76 40.69 -86.75
C GLU A 139 50.29 39.90 -85.53
N TRP A 140 49.07 40.12 -85.07
CA TRP A 140 48.49 39.34 -83.98
C TRP A 140 48.36 37.87 -84.35
N LYS A 141 47.96 37.56 -85.59
CA LYS A 141 47.84 36.17 -86.05
C LYS A 141 49.20 35.48 -86.15
N LEU A 142 50.23 36.16 -86.67
CA LEU A 142 51.59 35.63 -86.70
C LEU A 142 52.16 35.40 -85.30
N GLU A 143 51.85 36.31 -84.37
CA GLU A 143 52.23 36.18 -82.97
C GLU A 143 51.47 35.02 -82.28
N VAL A 144 50.18 34.85 -82.56
CA VAL A 144 49.39 33.71 -82.09
C VAL A 144 49.92 32.40 -82.67
N GLU A 145 50.30 32.34 -83.93
CA GLU A 145 50.91 31.14 -84.55
C GLU A 145 52.28 30.83 -83.93
N ARG A 146 53.09 31.86 -83.64
CA ARG A 146 54.38 31.73 -82.93
C ARG A 146 54.20 31.21 -81.51
N VAL A 147 53.23 31.74 -80.78
CA VAL A 147 52.97 31.40 -79.36
C VAL A 147 51.98 30.23 -79.23
N MET A 148 51.42 29.71 -80.33
CA MET A 148 50.45 28.60 -80.33
C MET A 148 51.01 27.36 -79.62
N HIS A 149 52.30 27.07 -79.81
CA HIS A 149 52.94 25.94 -79.14
C HIS A 149 53.11 26.16 -77.62
N GLN A 150 53.15 27.41 -77.17
CA GLN A 150 53.26 27.82 -75.76
C GLN A 150 51.87 27.96 -75.10
N LEU A 151 50.84 28.27 -75.89
CA LEU A 151 49.43 28.34 -75.48
C LEU A 151 48.73 26.99 -75.49
N LYS A 152 49.37 25.95 -76.04
CA LYS A 152 48.90 24.57 -75.93
C LYS A 152 49.09 24.09 -74.48
N VAL A 153 48.21 24.57 -73.61
CA VAL A 153 48.07 24.07 -72.25
C VAL A 153 47.56 22.63 -72.36
N THR A 154 48.48 21.68 -72.37
CA THR A 154 48.14 20.29 -72.13
C THR A 154 47.72 20.21 -70.66
N VAL A 155 46.43 20.35 -70.40
CA VAL A 155 45.84 20.07 -69.09
C VAL A 155 46.10 18.59 -68.81
N ARG A 156 47.24 18.29 -68.17
CA ARG A 156 47.45 17.00 -67.54
C ARG A 156 46.39 16.93 -66.45
N ASN A 157 45.55 15.91 -66.52
CA ASN A 157 44.51 15.63 -65.52
C ASN A 157 45.19 15.34 -64.18
N ASP A 158 45.54 16.40 -63.46
CA ASP A 158 46.21 16.33 -62.17
C ASP A 158 45.15 16.21 -61.09
N SER A 159 45.42 15.49 -60.00
CA SER A 159 44.46 15.26 -58.91
C SER A 159 44.06 16.53 -58.13
N ARG A 160 44.63 17.68 -58.54
CA ARG A 160 44.36 19.05 -58.09
C ARG A 160 43.51 19.85 -59.08
N ASP A 161 43.01 19.23 -60.15
CA ASP A 161 42.07 19.86 -61.06
C ASP A 161 40.71 20.00 -60.37
N TRP A 162 40.36 21.25 -60.05
CA TRP A 162 39.08 21.61 -59.45
C TRP A 162 37.89 21.12 -60.28
N ARG A 163 38.07 20.86 -61.59
CA ARG A 163 37.04 20.27 -62.44
C ARG A 163 36.73 18.83 -62.04
N SER A 164 37.76 18.03 -61.77
CA SER A 164 37.58 16.66 -61.28
C SER A 164 36.94 16.61 -59.89
N HIS A 165 37.29 17.56 -59.01
CA HIS A 165 36.66 17.72 -57.69
C HIS A 165 35.20 18.18 -57.82
N LEU A 166 34.90 19.09 -58.75
CA LEU A 166 33.52 19.54 -59.02
C LEU A 166 32.66 18.40 -59.57
N ASP A 167 33.20 17.58 -60.46
CA ASP A 167 32.50 16.40 -60.98
C ASP A 167 32.31 15.33 -59.90
N GLN A 168 33.30 15.12 -59.02
CA GLN A 168 33.15 14.26 -57.84
C GLN A 168 32.07 14.79 -56.88
N ILE A 169 32.03 16.09 -56.60
CA ILE A 169 30.99 16.69 -55.74
C ILE A 169 29.60 16.52 -56.36
N ARG A 170 29.47 16.70 -57.68
CA ARG A 170 28.20 16.45 -58.39
C ARG A 170 27.79 14.98 -58.31
N GLN A 171 28.75 14.06 -58.44
CA GLN A 171 28.49 12.62 -58.30
C GLN A 171 28.10 12.25 -56.86
N HIS A 172 28.79 12.78 -55.85
CA HIS A 172 28.44 12.56 -54.44
C HIS A 172 27.06 13.14 -54.12
N ARG A 173 26.73 14.34 -54.61
CA ARG A 173 25.41 14.93 -54.45
C ARG A 173 24.33 14.03 -55.04
N LYS A 174 24.53 13.52 -56.26
CA LYS A 174 23.59 12.59 -56.89
C LYS A 174 23.44 11.30 -56.07
N ASN A 175 24.55 10.72 -55.60
CA ASN A 175 24.51 9.52 -54.76
C ASN A 175 23.80 9.78 -53.41
N ILE A 176 24.01 10.96 -52.81
CA ILE A 176 23.32 11.39 -51.58
C ILE A 176 21.82 11.54 -51.85
N ASP A 177 21.42 12.19 -52.95
CA ASP A 177 20.01 12.35 -53.30
C ASP A 177 19.33 10.98 -53.56
N GLU A 178 20.01 10.05 -54.23
CA GLU A 178 19.51 8.69 -54.46
C GLU A 178 19.38 7.88 -53.16
N THR A 179 20.40 7.92 -52.30
CA THR A 179 20.36 7.23 -51.00
C THR A 179 19.33 7.86 -50.06
N MET A 180 19.21 9.18 -50.04
CA MET A 180 18.21 9.92 -49.25
C MET A 180 16.78 9.62 -49.72
N SER A 181 16.55 9.55 -51.04
CA SER A 181 15.26 9.13 -51.60
C SER A 181 14.92 7.69 -51.19
N THR A 182 15.91 6.80 -51.23
CA THR A 182 15.75 5.39 -50.87
C THR A 182 15.44 5.23 -49.37
N THR A 183 16.20 5.89 -48.49
CA THR A 183 15.98 5.82 -47.02
C THR A 183 14.66 6.47 -46.62
N LYS A 184 14.28 7.60 -47.24
CA LYS A 184 12.97 8.23 -47.03
C LYS A 184 11.84 7.27 -47.40
N THR A 185 11.97 6.56 -48.52
CA THR A 185 10.98 5.55 -48.95
C THR A 185 10.91 4.38 -47.97
N GLN A 186 12.04 3.90 -47.46
CA GLN A 186 12.08 2.84 -46.46
C GLN A 186 11.43 3.30 -45.14
N LEU A 187 11.71 4.53 -44.70
CA LEU A 187 11.13 5.10 -43.49
C LEU A 187 9.61 5.26 -43.63
N ASP A 188 9.12 5.69 -44.79
CA ASP A 188 7.68 5.81 -45.06
C ASP A 188 6.97 4.46 -45.07
N LYS A 189 7.62 3.42 -45.62
CA LYS A 189 7.14 2.03 -45.49
C LYS A 189 7.05 1.58 -44.04
N LEU A 190 8.09 1.84 -43.24
CA LEU A 190 8.06 1.51 -41.81
C LEU A 190 6.97 2.30 -41.07
N TYR A 191 6.81 3.58 -41.36
CA TYR A 191 5.76 4.41 -40.78
C TYR A 191 4.36 3.87 -41.10
N THR A 192 4.10 3.52 -42.35
CA THR A 192 2.81 2.95 -42.77
C THR A 192 2.57 1.57 -42.18
N ASP A 193 3.59 0.72 -42.08
CA ASP A 193 3.46 -0.60 -41.47
C ASP A 193 3.23 -0.52 -39.95
N ILE A 194 3.95 0.38 -39.25
CA ILE A 194 3.73 0.66 -37.83
C ILE A 194 2.31 1.20 -37.62
N SER A 195 1.87 2.16 -38.43
CA SER A 195 0.52 2.74 -38.34
C SER A 195 -0.56 1.66 -38.51
N ARG A 196 -0.42 0.79 -39.52
CA ARG A 196 -1.33 -0.36 -39.71
C ARG A 196 -1.29 -1.33 -38.53
N SER A 197 -0.12 -1.56 -37.93
CA SER A 197 0.00 -2.43 -36.77
C SER A 197 -0.70 -1.83 -35.54
N LEU A 198 -0.60 -0.52 -35.33
CA LEU A 198 -1.29 0.20 -34.26
C LEU A 198 -2.80 0.20 -34.45
N GLU A 199 -3.31 0.41 -35.66
CA GLU A 199 -4.74 0.28 -35.96
C GLU A 199 -5.26 -1.14 -35.70
N LYS A 200 -4.46 -2.15 -36.05
CA LYS A 200 -4.77 -3.56 -35.75
C LYS A 200 -4.73 -3.88 -34.26
N ILE A 201 -3.86 -3.23 -33.50
CA ILE A 201 -3.81 -3.37 -32.03
C ILE A 201 -5.04 -2.67 -31.43
N GLY A 202 -5.31 -1.42 -31.79
CA GLY A 202 -6.46 -0.67 -31.28
C GLY A 202 -7.81 -1.32 -31.60
N SER A 203 -7.96 -1.92 -32.78
CA SER A 203 -9.16 -2.70 -33.11
C SER A 203 -9.30 -3.98 -32.28
N ARG A 204 -8.19 -4.68 -32.00
CA ARG A 204 -8.18 -5.85 -31.12
C ARG A 204 -8.44 -5.49 -29.67
N GLU A 205 -7.87 -4.39 -29.19
CA GLU A 205 -8.13 -3.85 -27.85
C GLU A 205 -9.60 -3.49 -27.69
N LYS A 206 -10.19 -2.79 -28.68
CA LYS A 206 -11.62 -2.48 -28.65
C LYS A 206 -12.50 -3.73 -28.64
N TYR A 207 -12.14 -4.74 -29.44
CA TYR A 207 -12.86 -6.01 -29.46
C TYR A 207 -12.76 -6.74 -28.11
N LEU A 208 -11.56 -6.83 -27.54
CA LEU A 208 -11.31 -7.47 -26.26
C LEU A 208 -12.00 -6.72 -25.12
N ASN A 209 -11.97 -5.38 -25.14
CA ASN A 209 -12.65 -4.56 -24.15
C ASN A 209 -14.17 -4.76 -24.20
N ASN A 210 -14.78 -4.82 -25.40
CA ASN A 210 -16.20 -5.13 -25.54
C ASN A 210 -16.56 -6.52 -25.00
N GLN A 211 -15.70 -7.53 -25.20
CA GLN A 211 -15.91 -8.87 -24.65
C GLN A 211 -15.80 -8.89 -23.12
N LEU A 212 -14.79 -8.20 -22.57
CA LEU A 212 -14.59 -8.12 -21.13
C LEU A 212 -15.67 -7.29 -20.44
N GLU A 213 -16.19 -6.25 -21.08
CA GLU A 213 -17.22 -5.38 -20.53
C GLU A 213 -18.49 -6.16 -20.16
N GLN A 214 -18.93 -7.07 -21.04
CA GLN A 214 -20.04 -7.96 -20.73
C GLN A 214 -19.72 -8.87 -19.53
N LEU A 215 -18.54 -9.48 -19.51
CA LEU A 215 -18.14 -10.40 -18.44
C LEU A 215 -18.01 -9.69 -17.07
N VAL A 216 -17.51 -8.45 -17.07
CA VAL A 216 -17.43 -7.59 -15.88
C VAL A 216 -18.83 -7.21 -15.39
N LEU A 217 -19.77 -6.95 -16.30
CA LEU A 217 -21.16 -6.65 -15.95
C LEU A 217 -21.85 -7.89 -15.36
N GLU A 218 -21.65 -9.07 -15.95
CA GLU A 218 -22.12 -10.34 -15.41
C GLU A 218 -21.52 -10.61 -14.02
N TYR A 219 -20.23 -10.37 -13.82
CA TYR A 219 -19.59 -10.49 -12.51
C TYR A 219 -20.18 -9.53 -11.47
N ARG A 220 -20.42 -8.26 -11.83
CA ARG A 220 -21.07 -7.28 -10.96
C ARG A 220 -22.48 -7.71 -10.57
N THR A 221 -23.29 -8.12 -11.54
CA THR A 221 -24.66 -8.57 -11.25
C THR A 221 -24.69 -9.83 -10.39
N ALA A 222 -23.76 -10.78 -10.60
CA ALA A 222 -23.61 -11.95 -9.73
C ALA A 222 -23.15 -11.57 -8.31
N GLN A 223 -22.25 -10.59 -8.17
CA GLN A 223 -21.81 -10.07 -6.88
C GLN A 223 -22.97 -9.39 -6.12
N ASP A 224 -23.78 -8.60 -6.82
CA ASP A 224 -24.97 -7.95 -6.24
C ASP A 224 -25.98 -9.01 -5.78
N GLN A 225 -26.28 -10.02 -6.61
CA GLN A 225 -27.15 -11.14 -6.23
C GLN A 225 -26.62 -11.89 -5.00
N LEU A 226 -25.30 -12.12 -4.93
CA LEU A 226 -24.69 -12.78 -3.79
C LEU A 226 -24.80 -11.93 -2.51
N SER A 227 -24.62 -10.61 -2.61
CA SER A 227 -24.83 -9.70 -1.47
C SER A 227 -26.28 -9.71 -0.98
N GLN A 228 -27.25 -9.70 -1.92
CA GLN A 228 -28.67 -9.78 -1.63
C GLN A 228 -29.04 -11.10 -0.93
N VAL A 229 -28.55 -12.23 -1.42
CA VAL A 229 -28.79 -13.55 -0.80
C VAL A 229 -28.12 -13.64 0.57
N ARG A 230 -26.92 -13.08 0.76
CA ARG A 230 -26.27 -13.02 2.07
C ARG A 230 -27.07 -12.20 3.08
N GLU A 231 -27.64 -11.07 2.67
CA GLU A 231 -28.48 -10.25 3.52
C GLU A 231 -29.80 -10.94 3.87
N GLN A 232 -30.45 -11.58 2.90
CA GLN A 232 -31.64 -12.42 3.13
C GLN A 232 -31.33 -13.59 4.08
N TYR A 233 -30.19 -14.26 3.92
CA TYR A 233 -29.77 -15.31 4.83
C TYR A 233 -29.55 -14.78 6.24
N LYS A 234 -28.89 -13.62 6.39
CA LYS A 234 -28.66 -12.99 7.68
C LYS A 234 -29.96 -12.60 8.37
N SER A 235 -30.92 -12.03 7.64
CA SER A 235 -32.23 -11.65 8.20
C SER A 235 -33.06 -12.86 8.61
N VAL A 236 -33.12 -13.91 7.77
CA VAL A 236 -33.80 -15.17 8.10
C VAL A 236 -33.13 -15.87 9.27
N SER A 237 -31.80 -15.94 9.28
CA SER A 237 -31.03 -16.53 10.39
C SER A 237 -31.30 -15.81 11.71
N GLY A 238 -31.31 -14.47 11.70
CA GLY A 238 -31.72 -13.66 12.86
C GLY A 238 -33.16 -13.98 13.32
N GLY A 239 -34.09 -14.11 12.38
CA GLY A 239 -35.47 -14.50 12.68
C GLY A 239 -35.60 -15.91 13.26
N VAL A 240 -34.78 -16.87 12.80
CA VAL A 240 -34.73 -18.23 13.37
C VAL A 240 -34.17 -18.21 14.78
N THR A 241 -33.11 -17.45 15.05
CA THR A 241 -32.55 -17.33 16.40
C THR A 241 -33.55 -16.69 17.38
N GLU A 242 -34.29 -15.67 16.95
CA GLU A 242 -35.30 -15.04 17.79
C GLU A 242 -36.47 -15.97 18.07
N ARG A 243 -36.98 -16.68 17.05
CA ARG A 243 -38.02 -17.70 17.25
C ARG A 243 -37.54 -18.84 18.15
N SER A 244 -36.29 -19.27 18.02
CA SER A 244 -35.69 -20.27 18.89
C SER A 244 -35.60 -19.78 20.34
N ARG A 245 -35.28 -18.50 20.55
CA ARG A 245 -35.26 -17.88 21.87
C ARG A 245 -36.67 -17.82 22.49
N ILE A 246 -37.66 -17.39 21.72
CA ILE A 246 -39.06 -17.34 22.16
C ILE A 246 -39.57 -18.75 22.49
N LEU A 247 -39.26 -19.75 21.66
CA LEU A 247 -39.62 -21.14 21.94
C LEU A 247 -38.99 -21.67 23.24
N SER A 248 -37.72 -21.35 23.49
CA SER A 248 -37.05 -21.70 24.76
C SER A 248 -37.76 -21.05 25.95
N GLN A 249 -38.12 -19.77 25.84
CA GLN A 249 -38.84 -19.06 26.89
C GLN A 249 -40.23 -19.67 27.16
N ILE A 250 -41.02 -19.94 26.11
CA ILE A 250 -42.33 -20.58 26.25
C ILE A 250 -42.19 -21.99 26.84
N THR A 251 -41.12 -22.70 26.51
CA THR A 251 -40.85 -24.04 27.08
C THR A 251 -40.54 -23.94 28.57
N GLU A 252 -39.76 -22.95 28.99
CA GLU A 252 -39.47 -22.68 30.39
C GLU A 252 -40.72 -22.26 31.18
N GLU A 253 -41.55 -21.37 30.60
CA GLU A 253 -42.85 -21.00 31.17
C GLU A 253 -43.78 -22.22 31.31
N LEU A 254 -43.80 -23.10 30.30
CA LEU A 254 -44.59 -24.34 30.35
C LEU A 254 -44.11 -25.28 31.46
N ASP A 255 -42.78 -25.44 31.61
CA ASP A 255 -42.21 -26.29 32.65
C ASP A 255 -42.42 -25.69 34.04
N GLN A 256 -42.40 -24.37 34.18
CA GLN A 256 -42.76 -23.68 35.42
C GLN A 256 -44.23 -23.93 35.79
N VAL A 257 -45.16 -23.82 34.83
CA VAL A 257 -46.58 -24.12 35.06
C VAL A 257 -46.79 -25.59 35.40
N LYS A 258 -46.07 -26.52 34.76
CA LYS A 258 -46.11 -27.95 35.13
C LYS A 258 -45.62 -28.17 36.54
N GLN A 259 -44.49 -27.55 36.93
CA GLN A 259 -43.98 -27.66 38.29
C GLN A 259 -44.98 -27.10 39.31
N GLU A 260 -45.61 -25.95 39.03
CA GLU A 260 -46.65 -25.41 39.91
C GLU A 260 -47.86 -26.36 39.98
N MET A 261 -48.26 -26.98 38.87
CA MET A 261 -49.34 -27.96 38.84
C MET A 261 -48.99 -29.22 39.65
N ASP A 262 -47.76 -29.71 39.56
CA ASP A 262 -47.26 -30.85 40.33
C ASP A 262 -47.11 -30.52 41.81
N GLU A 263 -46.67 -29.31 42.16
CA GLU A 263 -46.63 -28.82 43.55
C GLU A 263 -48.03 -28.67 44.13
N ARG A 264 -48.98 -28.10 43.38
CA ARG A 264 -50.39 -28.03 43.77
C ARG A 264 -51.01 -29.42 43.88
N GLY A 265 -50.69 -30.33 42.96
CA GLY A 265 -51.14 -31.72 42.98
C GLY A 265 -50.58 -32.47 44.18
N SER A 266 -49.30 -32.27 44.50
CA SER A 266 -48.64 -32.81 45.68
C SER A 266 -49.26 -32.23 46.95
N ASN A 267 -49.47 -30.92 47.04
CA ASN A 267 -50.10 -30.28 48.20
C ASN A 267 -51.56 -30.71 48.40
N MET A 268 -52.32 -30.93 47.32
CA MET A 268 -53.71 -31.42 47.37
C MET A 268 -53.78 -32.90 47.76
N THR A 269 -52.79 -33.70 47.37
CA THR A 269 -52.75 -35.15 47.61
C THR A 269 -51.98 -35.51 48.89
N ASP A 270 -51.14 -34.61 49.41
CA ASP A 270 -50.38 -34.83 50.62
C ASP A 270 -51.33 -34.77 51.82
N GLY A 271 -51.70 -35.94 52.35
CA GLY A 271 -52.48 -36.08 53.57
C GLY A 271 -51.71 -35.72 54.84
N LYS A 272 -50.42 -35.35 54.78
CA LYS A 272 -49.63 -34.96 55.96
C LYS A 272 -50.22 -33.80 56.77
N PRO A 273 -50.81 -32.73 56.20
CA PRO A 273 -51.48 -31.69 56.98
C PRO A 273 -52.66 -32.27 57.78
N LEU A 274 -53.46 -33.14 57.16
CA LEU A 274 -54.54 -33.87 57.83
C LEU A 274 -54.02 -34.77 58.96
N VAL A 275 -52.92 -35.50 58.74
CA VAL A 275 -52.27 -36.32 59.76
C VAL A 275 -51.71 -35.47 60.90
N ASN A 276 -51.13 -34.30 60.61
CA ASN A 276 -50.61 -33.37 61.62
C ASN A 276 -51.73 -32.77 62.47
N ILE A 277 -52.85 -32.36 61.86
CA ILE A 277 -54.05 -31.92 62.59
C ILE A 277 -54.56 -33.05 63.50
N ARG A 278 -54.62 -34.29 62.98
CA ARG A 278 -55.01 -35.46 63.77
C ARG A 278 -54.07 -35.73 64.95
N LYS A 279 -52.75 -35.58 64.77
CA LYS A 279 -51.75 -35.69 65.84
C LYS A 279 -51.93 -34.58 66.89
N ALA A 280 -52.13 -33.34 66.47
CA ALA A 280 -52.39 -32.21 67.38
C ALA A 280 -53.67 -32.43 68.20
N LEU A 281 -54.75 -32.88 67.56
CA LEU A 281 -55.99 -33.26 68.26
C LEU A 281 -55.77 -34.38 69.28
N SER A 282 -54.98 -35.40 68.93
CA SER A 282 -54.66 -36.49 69.84
C SER A 282 -53.86 -36.01 71.04
N LYS A 283 -52.89 -35.10 70.83
CA LYS A 283 -52.11 -34.47 71.90
C LYS A 283 -52.99 -33.64 72.84
N LEU A 284 -53.86 -32.80 72.28
CA LEU A 284 -54.83 -32.01 73.06
C LEU A 284 -55.73 -32.91 73.90
N LYS A 285 -56.16 -34.06 73.38
CA LYS A 285 -56.98 -35.02 74.14
C LYS A 285 -56.22 -35.62 75.33
N ILE A 286 -54.92 -35.88 75.18
CA ILE A 286 -54.06 -36.35 76.29
C ILE A 286 -53.83 -35.23 77.31
N GLU A 287 -53.58 -34.00 76.85
CA GLU A 287 -53.43 -32.85 77.74
C GLU A 287 -54.73 -32.60 78.54
N LEU A 288 -55.90 -32.75 77.91
CA LEU A 288 -57.19 -32.59 78.57
C LEU A 288 -57.43 -33.66 79.64
N SER A 289 -57.13 -34.93 79.36
CA SER A 289 -57.23 -35.99 80.38
C SER A 289 -56.22 -35.80 81.52
N GLN A 290 -55.02 -35.32 81.23
CA GLN A 290 -54.05 -34.97 82.27
C GLN A 290 -54.54 -33.81 83.13
N MET A 291 -55.18 -32.80 82.52
CA MET A 291 -55.77 -31.68 83.23
C MET A 291 -56.93 -32.12 84.10
N ASP A 292 -57.78 -33.03 83.63
CA ASP A 292 -58.88 -33.64 84.41
C ASP A 292 -58.35 -34.36 85.65
N VAL A 293 -57.27 -35.15 85.51
CA VAL A 293 -56.62 -35.81 86.66
C VAL A 293 -56.08 -34.78 87.66
N ARG A 294 -55.43 -33.71 87.18
CA ARG A 294 -54.93 -32.63 88.05
C ARG A 294 -56.08 -31.93 88.77
N ILE A 295 -57.19 -31.65 88.09
CA ILE A 295 -58.41 -31.08 88.69
C ILE A 295 -58.96 -32.03 89.76
N GLY A 296 -59.00 -33.34 89.48
CA GLY A 296 -59.44 -34.36 90.44
C GLY A 296 -58.59 -34.40 91.70
N VAL A 297 -57.25 -34.41 91.56
CA VAL A 297 -56.31 -34.38 92.69
C VAL A 297 -56.42 -33.07 93.48
N ALA A 298 -56.50 -31.93 92.80
CA ALA A 298 -56.69 -30.63 93.44
C ALA A 298 -58.01 -30.59 94.21
N SER A 299 -59.10 -31.09 93.63
CA SER A 299 -60.42 -31.18 94.25
C SER A 299 -60.39 -32.11 95.47
N HIS A 300 -59.74 -33.28 95.38
CA HIS A 300 -59.58 -34.19 96.51
C HIS A 300 -58.73 -33.59 97.62
N THR A 301 -57.63 -32.91 97.28
CA THR A 301 -56.75 -32.23 98.25
C THR A 301 -57.51 -31.13 98.97
N LEU A 302 -58.29 -30.33 98.25
CA LEU A 302 -59.14 -29.29 98.82
C LEU A 302 -60.22 -29.89 99.74
N LEU A 303 -60.87 -30.97 99.31
CA LEU A 303 -61.86 -31.68 100.12
C LEU A 303 -61.24 -32.29 101.38
N GLN A 304 -60.05 -32.89 101.29
CA GLN A 304 -59.32 -33.42 102.43
C GLN A 304 -58.86 -32.31 103.39
N ALA A 305 -58.44 -31.15 102.87
CA ALA A 305 -58.14 -29.98 103.68
C ALA A 305 -59.38 -29.50 104.44
N LYS A 306 -60.54 -29.38 103.77
CA LYS A 306 -61.82 -29.04 104.42
C LYS A 306 -62.26 -30.07 105.46
N LEU A 307 -62.06 -31.37 105.20
CA LEU A 307 -62.36 -32.42 106.18
C LEU A 307 -61.41 -32.40 107.37
N LYS A 308 -60.10 -32.15 107.15
CA LYS A 308 -59.12 -31.97 108.24
C LYS A 308 -59.43 -30.73 109.07
N GLU A 309 -59.82 -29.62 108.45
CA GLU A 309 -60.28 -28.41 109.14
C GLU A 309 -61.50 -28.71 110.02
N LYS A 310 -62.52 -29.38 109.47
CA LYS A 310 -63.71 -29.82 110.22
C LYS A 310 -63.35 -30.79 111.35
N GLY A 311 -62.45 -31.75 111.12
CA GLY A 311 -61.97 -32.69 112.12
C GLY A 311 -61.09 -32.05 113.20
N ASN A 312 -60.36 -30.99 112.86
CA ASN A 312 -59.59 -30.19 113.82
C ASN A 312 -60.52 -29.32 114.67
N LEU A 313 -61.56 -28.72 114.07
CA LEU A 313 -62.63 -28.04 114.80
C LEU A 313 -63.33 -28.98 115.78
N GLN A 314 -63.61 -30.22 115.37
CA GLN A 314 -64.27 -31.21 116.21
C GLN A 314 -63.35 -31.77 117.32
N ARG A 315 -62.03 -31.87 117.08
CA ARG A 315 -61.03 -32.18 118.11
C ARG A 315 -60.79 -31.03 119.09
N ALA A 316 -60.78 -29.79 118.62
CA ALA A 316 -60.71 -28.60 119.47
C ALA A 316 -61.95 -28.46 120.36
N PHE A 317 -63.12 -28.93 119.89
CA PHE A 317 -64.35 -28.98 120.69
C PHE A 317 -64.32 -30.07 121.77
N ASN A 318 -63.68 -31.22 121.50
CA ASN A 318 -63.62 -32.36 122.43
C ASN A 318 -62.46 -32.28 123.45
N ASN A 319 -61.52 -31.35 123.32
CA ASN A 319 -60.46 -31.13 124.30
C ASN A 319 -60.20 -29.62 124.48
N PRO A 320 -60.91 -28.94 125.41
CA PRO A 320 -60.71 -27.51 125.63
C PRO A 320 -59.34 -27.26 126.26
N PRO A 321 -58.56 -26.26 125.78
CA PRO A 321 -57.30 -25.91 126.40
C PRO A 321 -57.55 -25.33 127.80
N THR A 322 -56.92 -25.94 128.81
CA THR A 322 -56.89 -25.44 130.19
C THR A 322 -56.12 -24.13 130.24
N LEU A 323 -56.82 -23.06 130.65
CA LEU A 323 -56.23 -21.78 131.04
C LEU A 323 -55.28 -21.97 132.22
N ASN A 324 -54.01 -21.59 132.05
CA ASN A 324 -53.15 -21.17 133.17
C ASN A 324 -52.13 -20.12 132.70
N ASN A 325 -52.50 -18.87 133.02
CA ASN A 325 -51.72 -17.76 133.58
C ASN A 325 -50.38 -17.31 132.94
N PHE A 326 -50.47 -16.12 132.33
CA PHE A 326 -49.72 -14.89 132.67
C PHE A 326 -48.33 -15.02 133.30
N THR A 327 -47.31 -14.49 132.60
CA THR A 327 -46.28 -13.51 133.07
C THR A 327 -45.54 -13.03 131.80
N THR A 328 -45.86 -11.89 131.16
CA THR A 328 -45.54 -10.49 131.50
C THR A 328 -44.15 -10.04 131.03
N ILE A 329 -44.15 -9.09 130.07
CA ILE A 329 -43.20 -7.96 129.82
C ILE A 329 -41.87 -8.34 129.10
N PHE A 330 -41.40 -7.66 128.04
CA PHE A 330 -41.54 -6.27 127.54
C PHE A 330 -41.71 -6.25 126.00
#